data_AF-A0A8J7F6T5-F1
#
_entry.id   AF-A0A8J7F6T5-F1
#
_cell.length_a   1.000
_cell.length_b   1.000
_cell.length_c   1.000
_cell.angle_alpha   90.00
_cell.angle_beta   90.00
_cell.angle_gamma   90.00
#
_symmetry.space_group_name_H-M   'P 1'
#
loop_
_entity.id
_entity.type
_entity.pdbx_description
1 polymer ?
#
loop_
_entity_poly.entity_id
_entity_poly.type
_entity_poly.pdbx_seq_one_letter_code
_entity_poly.pdbx_strand_id
1 'polypeptide(L)' 'MVQREGVVVTASGILAAAHLRGEGGVAKLLLNNQVSQDENGTSILAYMREFAGYQVPFN' A
#
# COMPACT_ATOMS: atom_id res chain seq x y z
N MET A 1 -0.64 5.45 -15.17
CA MET A 1 -1.04 4.62 -14.01
C MET A 1 0.21 3.88 -13.53
N VAL A 2 0.54 3.97 -12.24
CA VAL A 2 1.72 3.29 -11.66
C VAL A 2 1.26 2.00 -11.00
N GLN A 3 2.01 0.91 -11.20
CA GLN A 3 1.72 -0.41 -10.62
C GLN A 3 2.95 -0.96 -9.89
N ARG A 4 2.74 -1.70 -8.80
CA ARG A 4 3.76 -2.40 -8.02
C ARG A 4 3.25 -3.78 -7.64
N GLU A 5 4.01 -4.84 -7.94
CA GLU A 5 3.63 -6.23 -7.65
C GLU A 5 2.19 -6.57 -8.09
N GLY A 6 1.76 -6.06 -9.26
CA GLY A 6 0.42 -6.29 -9.80
C GLY A 6 -0.71 -5.53 -9.09
N VAL A 7 -0.39 -4.51 -8.28
CA VAL A 7 -1.38 -3.63 -7.64
C VAL A 7 -1.23 -2.20 -8.15
N VAL A 8 -2.36 -1.55 -8.46
CA VAL A 8 -2.40 -0.14 -8.85
C VAL A 8 -2.10 0.72 -7.64
N VAL A 9 -1.19 1.66 -7.81
CA VAL A 9 -0.82 2.61 -6.76
C VAL A 9 -1.79 3.78 -6.77
N THR A 10 -2.52 3.97 -5.67
CA THR A 10 -3.42 5.11 -5.45
C THR A 10 -3.14 5.77 -4.11
N ALA A 11 -3.56 7.03 -3.93
CA ALA A 11 -3.35 7.77 -2.69
C ALA A 11 -4.02 7.08 -1.49
N SER A 12 -5.25 6.60 -1.67
CA SER A 12 -5.98 5.84 -0.65
C SER A 12 -5.31 4.51 -0.32
N GLY A 13 -4.82 3.77 -1.32
CA GLY A 13 -4.07 2.53 -1.13
C GLY A 13 -2.76 2.77 -0.36
N ILE A 14 -2.03 3.83 -0.70
CA ILE A 14 -0.81 4.23 0.01
C ILE A 14 -1.08 4.55 1.48
N LEU A 15 -2.13 5.32 1.78
CA LEU A 15 -2.50 5.67 3.15
C LEU A 15 -2.87 4.42 3.96
N ALA A 16 -3.66 3.51 3.37
CA ALA A 16 -4.02 2.26 4.01
C ALA A 16 -2.78 1.38 4.26
N ALA A 17 -1.90 1.23 3.26
CA ALA A 17 -0.67 0.47 3.39
C ALA A 17 0.28 1.06 4.44
N ALA A 18 0.36 2.39 4.53
CA ALA A 18 1.13 3.09 5.56
C ALA A 18 0.53 2.88 6.95
N HIS A 19 -0.79 2.84 7.08
CA HIS A 19 -1.44 2.48 8.35
C HIS A 19 -1.06 1.07 8.80
N LEU A 20 -0.98 0.11 7.86
CA LEU A 20 -0.65 -1.28 8.18
C LEU A 20 0.83 -1.47 8.55
N ARG A 21 1.75 -0.96 7.74
CA ARG A 21 3.20 -1.29 7.83
C ARG A 21 4.12 -0.08 8.02
N GLY A 22 3.56 1.09 8.30
CA GLY A 22 4.28 2.35 8.37
C GLY A 22 4.73 2.87 7.01
N GLU A 23 5.15 4.13 6.99
CA GLU A 23 5.69 4.81 5.81
C GLU A 23 6.96 4.13 5.30
N GLY A 24 7.79 3.58 6.20
CA GLY A 24 8.99 2.83 5.82
C GLY A 24 8.67 1.53 5.09
N GLY A 25 7.59 0.84 5.48
CA GLY A 25 7.09 -0.36 4.78
C GLY A 25 6.60 -0.02 3.38
N VAL A 26 5.86 1.08 3.24
CA VAL A 26 5.42 1.59 1.93
C VAL A 26 6.61 2.00 1.07
N ALA A 27 7.59 2.72 1.60
CA ALA A 27 8.78 3.11 0.86
C ALA A 27 9.55 1.88 0.35
N LYS A 28 9.75 0.87 1.20
CA LYS A 28 10.39 -0.40 0.81
C LYS A 28 9.60 -1.12 -0.30
N LEU A 29 8.27 -1.12 -0.22
CA LEU A 29 7.43 -1.66 -1.29
C LEU A 29 7.58 -0.87 -2.59
N LEU A 30 7.44 0.46 -2.54
CA LEU A 30 7.41 1.30 -3.75
C LEU A 30 8.79 1.47 -4.40
N LEU A 31 9.87 1.46 -3.62
CA LEU A 31 11.22 1.68 -4.13
C LEU A 31 11.92 0.36 -4.46
N ASN A 32 11.68 -0.68 -3.65
CA ASN A 32 12.47 -1.92 -3.70
C ASN A 32 11.62 -3.17 -3.95
N ASN A 33 10.31 -3.03 -4.20
CA ASN A 33 9.35 -4.15 -4.35
C ASN A 33 9.36 -5.12 -3.15
N GLN A 34 9.72 -4.64 -1.96
CA GLN A 34 9.75 -5.46 -0.75
C GLN A 34 8.35 -5.56 -0.15
N VAL A 35 7.72 -6.73 -0.34
CA VAL A 35 6.42 -7.04 0.25
C VAL A 35 6.59 -7.44 1.70
N SER A 36 5.93 -6.72 2.60
CA SER A 36 5.87 -7.06 4.03
C SER A 36 4.47 -7.52 4.44
N GLN A 37 4.39 -8.21 5.57
CA GLN A 37 3.15 -8.62 6.22
C GLN A 37 3.10 -8.08 7.66
N ASP A 38 1.90 -7.89 8.20
CA ASP A 38 1.68 -7.65 9.63
C ASP A 38 1.86 -8.94 10.45
N GLU A 39 1.65 -8.84 11.77
CA GLU A 39 1.78 -9.94 12.72
C GLU A 39 0.72 -11.03 12.52
N ASN A 40 -0.34 -10.75 11.77
CA ASN A 40 -1.41 -11.69 11.41
C ASN A 40 -1.23 -12.28 10.00
N GLY A 41 -0.16 -11.93 9.28
CA GLY A 41 0.11 -12.40 7.91
C GLY A 41 -0.58 -11.59 6.80
N THR A 42 -1.21 -10.46 7.12
CA THR A 42 -1.85 -9.60 6.12
C THR A 42 -0.80 -8.87 5.30
N SER A 43 -0.80 -9.07 3.98
CA SER A 43 0.15 -8.41 3.09
C SER A 43 -0.14 -6.92 2.94
N ILE A 44 0.92 -6.11 2.88
CA ILE A 44 0.85 -4.69 2.49
C ILE A 44 0.15 -4.49 1.13
N LEU A 45 0.27 -5.47 0.21
CA LEU A 45 -0.41 -5.45 -1.08
C LEU A 45 -1.92 -5.66 -0.97
N ALA A 46 -2.39 -6.35 0.08
CA ALA A 46 -3.82 -6.52 0.32
C ALA A 46 -4.47 -5.17 0.58
N TYR A 47 -3.87 -4.34 1.44
CA TYR A 47 -4.36 -3.00 1.74
C TYR A 47 -4.25 -2.07 0.53
N MET A 48 -3.14 -2.13 -0.21
CA MET A 48 -3.00 -1.37 -1.45
C MET A 48 -4.14 -1.65 -2.43
N ARG A 49 -4.57 -2.91 -2.54
CA ARG A 49 -5.64 -3.35 -3.47
C ARG A 49 -7.03 -3.02 -2.95
N GLU A 50 -7.31 -3.36 -1.70
CA GLU A 50 -8.64 -3.23 -1.09
C GLU A 50 -9.07 -1.76 -1.00
N PHE A 51 -8.14 -0.87 -0.65
CA PHE A 51 -8.44 0.55 -0.46
C PHE A 51 -8.18 1.40 -1.71
N ALA A 52 -7.88 0.80 -2.87
CA ALA A 52 -7.46 1.53 -4.07
C ALA A 52 -8.49 2.55 -4.58
N GLY A 53 -9.78 2.35 -4.30
CA GLY A 53 -10.88 3.16 -4.85
C GLY A 53 -11.46 4.24 -3.92
N TYR A 54 -10.92 4.42 -2.72
CA TYR A 54 -11.48 5.37 -1.75
C TYR A 54 -11.07 6.81 -2.06
N GLN A 55 -11.99 7.74 -1.80
CA GLN A 55 -11.67 9.17 -1.81
C GLN A 55 -10.87 9.52 -0.56
N VAL A 56 -9.87 10.37 -0.73
CA VAL A 56 -9.05 10.91 0.36
C VAL A 56 -9.20 12.43 0.35
N PRO A 57 -9.11 13.11 1.50
CA PRO A 57 -9.37 14.55 1.59
C PRO A 57 -8.23 15.43 1.02
N PHE A 58 -7.36 14.85 0.20
CA PHE A 58 -6.20 15.49 -0.38
C PHE A 58 -6.49 15.71 -1.86
N ASN A 59 -7.23 16.79 -2.13
CA ASN A 59 -7.64 17.24 -3.46
C ASN A 59 -6.89 18.53 -3.78
#